data_AF-A0A932GAS4-F1
#
_entry.id   AF-A0A932GAS4-F1
#
_cell.length_a   1.000
_cell.length_b   1.000
_cell.length_c   1.000
_cell.angle_alpha   90.00
_cell.angle_beta   90.00
_cell.angle_gamma   90.00
#
_symmetry.space_group_name_H-M   'P 1'
#
loop_
_entity.id
_entity.type
_entity.pdbx_description
1 polymer ?
#
loop_
_entity_poly.entity_id
_entity_poly.type
_entity_poly.pdbx_seq_one_letter_code
_entity_poly.pdbx_strand_id
1 'polypeptide(L)'
;MAVEFKAGLKDVVAVNSGISTVDGDAGRLTYRGYDIRDLATQSTYGEVVYLIWKGELPSQSQLTPFARRSASPRRSRSWLPTGTTSVRDALRCRRRRPA
;
A
#
# COMPACT_ATOMS: atom_id res chain seq x y z
N MET A 1 10.39 27.30 31.86
CA MET A 1 10.66 26.90 30.47
C MET A 1 9.39 26.30 29.91
N ALA A 2 8.72 27.02 28.99
CA ALA A 2 7.52 26.50 28.34
C ALA A 2 7.96 25.51 27.25
N VAL A 3 7.46 24.28 27.33
CA VAL A 3 7.71 23.27 26.29
C VAL A 3 6.85 23.66 25.09
N GLU A 4 7.49 24.13 24.02
CA GLU A 4 6.82 24.50 22.78
C GLU A 4 6.20 23.24 22.15
N PHE A 5 4.86 23.21 22.09
CA PHE A 5 4.12 22.08 21.56
C PHE A 5 4.14 22.12 20.02
N LYS A 6 5.06 21.38 19.40
CA LYS A 6 5.11 21.23 17.93
C LYS A 6 4.03 20.27 17.46
N ALA A 7 3.16 20.74 16.55
CA ALA A 7 2.13 19.90 15.94
C ALA A 7 2.74 18.94 14.90
N GLY A 8 2.69 17.64 15.17
CA GLY A 8 3.09 16.57 14.26
C GLY A 8 4.25 15.71 14.76
N LEU A 9 4.71 14.77 13.93
CA LEU A 9 5.79 13.82 14.21
C LEU A 9 7.07 14.14 13.41
N LYS A 10 7.22 15.41 12.98
CA LYS A 10 8.41 15.84 12.26
C LYS A 10 9.63 15.62 13.16
N ASP A 11 10.63 14.92 12.64
CA ASP A 11 11.88 14.57 13.33
C ASP A 11 11.70 13.64 14.56
N VAL A 12 10.54 12.98 14.70
CA VAL A 12 10.26 12.00 15.74
C VAL A 12 10.25 10.60 15.15
N VAL A 13 11.11 9.72 15.65
CA VAL A 13 11.07 8.28 15.32
C VAL A 13 9.84 7.67 15.99
N ALA A 14 8.73 7.58 15.25
CA ALA A 14 7.47 7.09 15.78
C ALA A 14 7.37 5.55 15.76
N VAL A 15 7.89 4.90 14.71
CA VAL A 15 7.81 3.45 14.50
C VAL A 15 9.01 2.98 13.68
N ASN A 16 9.58 1.82 14.04
CA ASN A 16 10.53 1.09 13.19
C ASN A 16 9.78 -0.01 12.42
N SER A 17 9.96 -0.07 11.10
CA SER A 17 9.39 -1.12 10.25
C SER A 17 10.48 -1.74 9.37
N GLY A 18 10.49 -3.06 9.26
CA GLY A 18 11.38 -3.78 8.35
C GLY A 18 10.88 -3.85 6.90
N ILE A 19 9.91 -3.01 6.52
CA ILE A 19 9.22 -3.11 5.21
C ILE A 19 9.79 -2.09 4.23
N SER A 20 9.89 -0.82 4.62
CA SER A 20 10.33 0.25 3.73
C SER A 20 11.25 1.22 4.44
N THR A 21 12.24 1.71 3.70
CA THR A 21 13.15 2.76 4.17
C THR A 21 13.11 3.92 3.18
N VAL A 22 12.95 5.13 3.71
CA VAL A 22 12.94 6.37 2.96
C VAL A 22 14.18 7.16 3.36
N ASP A 23 15.07 7.39 2.42
CA ASP A 23 16.19 8.33 2.55
C ASP A 23 15.83 9.58 1.75
N GLY A 24 15.42 10.63 2.47
CA GLY A 24 15.00 11.90 1.87
C GLY A 24 16.15 12.70 1.26
N ASP A 25 17.37 12.54 1.80
CA ASP A 25 18.55 13.30 1.36
C ASP A 25 19.12 12.70 0.08
N ALA A 26 19.22 11.37 0.01
CA ALA A 26 19.63 10.66 -1.20
C ALA A 26 18.49 10.46 -2.22
N GLY A 27 17.25 10.81 -1.86
CA GLY A 27 16.07 10.59 -2.70
C GLY A 27 15.81 9.12 -3.01
N ARG A 28 16.12 8.23 -2.06
CA ARG A 28 16.05 6.78 -2.22
C ARG A 28 14.89 6.20 -1.42
N LEU A 29 14.14 5.30 -2.04
CA LEU A 29 13.07 4.54 -1.40
C LEU A 29 13.30 3.07 -1.68
N THR A 30 13.43 2.27 -0.61
CA THR A 30 13.66 0.84 -0.72
C THR A 30 12.56 0.04 -0.03
N TYR A 31 12.13 -1.07 -0.65
CA TYR A 31 11.26 -2.07 -0.04
C TYR A 31 12.04 -3.35 0.26
N ARG A 32 12.08 -3.78 1.53
CA ARG A 32 12.80 -5.00 1.96
C ARG A 32 14.26 -5.05 1.46
N GLY A 33 14.90 -3.88 1.29
CA GLY A 33 16.26 -3.76 0.75
C GLY A 33 16.38 -3.61 -0.77
N TYR A 34 15.27 -3.73 -1.52
CA TYR A 34 15.25 -3.52 -2.98
C TYR A 34 14.88 -2.08 -3.32
N ASP A 35 15.54 -1.47 -4.30
CA ASP A 35 15.20 -0.12 -4.76
C ASP A 35 13.82 -0.12 -5.45
N ILE A 36 13.01 0.89 -5.16
CA ILE A 36 11.68 1.00 -5.77
C ILE A 36 11.74 1.15 -7.29
N ARG A 37 12.80 1.75 -7.83
CA ARG A 37 12.98 1.93 -9.28
C ARG A 37 13.22 0.59 -9.98
N ASP A 38 13.97 -0.29 -9.34
CA ASP A 38 14.22 -1.64 -9.83
C ASP A 38 12.92 -2.45 -9.78
N LEU A 39 12.20 -2.40 -8.66
CA LEU A 39 10.90 -3.07 -8.53
C LEU A 39 9.86 -2.54 -9.54
N ALA A 40 9.85 -1.24 -9.81
CA ALA A 40 8.92 -0.64 -10.76
C ALA A 40 9.19 -1.04 -12.22
N THR A 41 10.43 -1.38 -12.56
CA THR A 41 10.84 -1.74 -13.93
C THR A 41 10.89 -3.24 -14.15
N GLN A 42 11.23 -4.03 -13.12
CA GLN A 42 11.49 -5.46 -13.24
C GLN A 42 10.43 -6.34 -12.58
N SER A 43 9.51 -5.77 -11.81
CA SER A 43 8.51 -6.56 -11.06
C SER A 43 7.09 -6.11 -11.36
N THR A 44 6.18 -7.07 -11.29
CA THR A 44 4.74 -6.84 -11.38
C THR A 44 4.16 -6.52 -10.00
N TYR A 45 2.97 -5.92 -9.99
CA TYR A 45 2.23 -5.63 -8.74
C TYR A 45 2.12 -6.85 -7.81
N GLY A 46 1.84 -8.04 -8.37
CA GLY A 46 1.71 -9.26 -7.58
C GLY A 46 3.00 -9.68 -6.88
N GLU A 47 4.13 -9.52 -7.58
CA GLU A 47 5.46 -9.83 -7.04
C GLU A 47 5.88 -8.86 -5.94
N VAL A 48 5.62 -7.56 -6.12
CA VAL A 48 5.90 -6.54 -5.11
C VAL A 48 5.03 -6.75 -3.86
N VAL A 49 3.74 -7.08 -4.02
CA VAL A 49 2.86 -7.40 -2.89
C VAL A 49 3.33 -8.66 -2.17
N TYR A 50 3.77 -9.68 -2.92
CA TYR A 50 4.36 -10.88 -2.33
C TYR A 50 5.61 -10.55 -1.53
N LEU A 51 6.54 -9.76 -2.08
CA LEU A 51 7.75 -9.30 -1.42
C LEU A 51 7.45 -8.59 -0.09
N ILE A 52 6.48 -7.68 -0.07
CA ILE A 52 6.10 -6.95 1.14
C ILE A 52 5.56 -7.90 2.21
N TRP A 53 4.69 -8.83 1.81
CA TRP A 53 3.98 -9.72 2.72
C TRP A 53 4.83 -10.90 3.21
N LYS A 54 5.70 -11.42 2.36
CA LYS A 54 6.51 -12.63 2.61
C LYS A 54 7.98 -12.32 2.89
N GLY A 55 8.46 -11.15 2.52
CA GLY A 55 9.84 -10.70 2.74
C GLY A 55 10.82 -11.06 1.63
N GLU A 56 10.42 -11.88 0.66
CA GLU A 56 11.27 -12.38 -0.41
C GLU A 56 10.55 -12.31 -1.76
N LEU A 57 11.31 -12.21 -2.86
CA LEU A 57 10.74 -12.25 -4.21
C LEU A 57 10.20 -13.65 -4.52
N PRO A 58 8.99 -13.76 -5.09
CA PRO A 58 8.39 -15.06 -5.36
C PRO A 58 9.07 -15.75 -6.55
N SER A 59 9.13 -17.08 -6.49
CA SER A 59 9.30 -17.90 -7.70
C SER A 59 7.99 -18.01 -8.49
N GLN A 60 8.06 -18.36 -9.78
CA GLN A 60 6.85 -18.51 -10.63
C GLN A 60 5.81 -19.49 -10.05
N SER A 61 6.28 -20.57 -9.41
CA SER A 61 5.43 -21.57 -8.76
C SER A 61 4.73 -21.03 -7.51
N GLN A 62 5.31 -20.03 -6.84
CA GLN A 62 4.72 -19.36 -5.67
C GLN A 62 3.79 -18.21 -6.07
N LEU A 63 4.09 -17.52 -7.18
CA LEU A 63 3.31 -16.37 -7.64
C LEU A 63 1.91 -16.79 -8.11
N THR A 64 1.79 -17.88 -8.87
CA THR A 64 0.52 -18.35 -9.43
C THR A 64 -0.57 -18.61 -8.38
N PRO A 65 -0.34 -19.40 -7.32
CA PRO A 65 -1.34 -19.62 -6.27
C PRO A 65 -1.58 -18.38 -5.42
N PHE A 66 -0.59 -17.51 -5.25
CA PHE A 66 -0.76 -16.24 -4.55
C PHE A 66 -1.68 -15.29 -5.33
N ALA A 67 -1.40 -15.09 -6.62
CA ALA A 67 -2.20 -14.29 -7.53
C ALA A 67 -3.64 -14.80 -7.61
N ARG A 68 -3.86 -16.12 -7.65
CA ARG A 68 -5.21 -16.70 -7.63
C ARG A 68 -5.98 -16.39 -6.34
N ARG A 69 -5.29 -16.35 -5.20
CA ARG A 69 -5.90 -16.00 -3.91
C ARG A 69 -6.25 -14.52 -3.83
N SER A 70 -5.35 -13.65 -4.28
CA SER A 70 -5.56 -12.20 -4.28
C SER A 70 -6.57 -11.75 -5.35
N ALA A 71 -6.59 -12.43 -6.50
CA ALA A 71 -7.53 -12.22 -7.59
C ALA A 71 -8.87 -12.94 -7.39
N SER A 72 -9.04 -13.68 -6.28
CA SER A 72 -10.34 -14.23 -5.92
C SER A 72 -11.36 -13.10 -6.02
N PRO A 73 -12.43 -13.26 -6.83
CA PRO A 73 -13.34 -12.17 -7.03
C PRO A 73 -13.92 -11.78 -5.67
N ARG A 74 -13.56 -10.60 -5.16
CA ARG A 74 -14.36 -9.87 -4.17
C ARG A 74 -15.68 -9.41 -4.80
N ARG A 75 -16.28 -10.27 -5.64
CA ARG A 75 -17.54 -10.12 -6.39
C ARG A 75 -18.74 -10.64 -5.62
N SER A 76 -18.53 -11.27 -4.46
CA SER A 76 -19.64 -11.39 -3.54
C SER A 76 -19.77 -10.07 -2.79
N ARG A 77 -20.52 -9.12 -3.39
CA ARG A 77 -21.04 -7.93 -2.68
C ARG A 77 -21.76 -8.32 -1.38
N SER A 78 -22.12 -9.58 -1.20
CA SER A 78 -22.72 -10.14 0.01
C SER A 78 -21.85 -10.01 1.27
N TRP A 79 -20.51 -9.90 1.14
CA TRP A 79 -19.64 -9.70 2.31
C TRP A 79 -19.46 -8.22 2.69
N LEU A 80 -19.86 -7.30 1.80
CA LEU A 80 -19.91 -5.88 2.15
C LEU A 80 -21.18 -5.62 2.96
N PRO A 81 -21.10 -5.01 4.15
CA PRO A 81 -22.28 -4.53 4.85
C PRO A 81 -23.10 -3.63 3.92
N THR A 82 -24.43 -3.77 3.94
CA THR A 82 -25.37 -3.17 2.97
C THR A 82 -25.20 -1.65 2.82
N GLY A 83 -24.70 -0.96 3.86
CA GLY A 83 -24.40 0.48 3.83
C GLY A 83 -23.11 0.91 3.11
N THR A 84 -22.17 -0.01 2.85
CA THR A 84 -20.84 0.34 2.31
C THR A 84 -20.89 0.75 0.84
N THR A 85 -21.88 0.23 0.09
CA THR A 85 -22.09 0.60 -1.31
C THR A 85 -22.58 2.05 -1.42
N SER A 86 -23.41 2.49 -0.46
CA SER A 86 -24.02 3.82 -0.43
C SER A 86 -22.98 4.95 -0.41
N VAL A 87 -21.91 4.83 0.38
CA VAL A 87 -20.89 5.90 0.49
C VAL A 87 -20.12 6.09 -0.82
N ARG A 88 -19.76 5.01 -1.50
CA ARG A 88 -19.00 5.10 -2.76
C ARG A 88 -19.86 5.67 -3.89
N ASP A 89 -21.13 5.29 -3.94
CA ASP A 89 -22.07 5.79 -4.95
C ASP A 89 -22.47 7.24 -4.64
N ALA A 90 -22.65 7.60 -3.37
CA ALA A 90 -22.89 8.98 -2.92
C ALA A 90 -21.70 9.91 -3.25
N LEU A 91 -20.46 9.46 -3.04
CA LEU A 91 -19.26 10.23 -3.41
C LEU A 91 -19.08 10.36 -4.92
N ARG A 92 -19.47 9.34 -5.71
CA ARG A 92 -19.52 9.42 -7.17
C ARG A 92 -20.55 10.44 -7.66
N CYS A 93 -21.74 10.46 -7.06
CA CYS A 93 -22.77 11.45 -7.36
C CYS A 93 -22.33 12.88 -7.00
N ARG A 94 -21.63 13.07 -5.87
CA ARG A 94 -21.14 14.39 -5.43
C ARG A 94 -20.08 14.98 -6.36
N ARG A 95 -19.21 14.15 -6.96
CA ARG A 95 -18.18 14.59 -7.93
C ARG A 95 -18.72 14.91 -9.33
N ARG A 96 -19.99 14.61 -9.63
CA ARG A 96 -20.62 14.84 -10.95
C ARG A 96 -21.59 16.02 -10.98
N ARG A 97 -21.77 16.77 -9.89
CA ARG A 97 -22.56 18.00 -9.92
C ARG A 97 -21.73 19.11 -10.58
N PRO A 98 -22.19 19.73 -11.69
CA PRO A 98 -21.58 20.96 -12.18
C PRO A 98 -21.78 22.08 -11.15
N ALA A 99 -20.86 23.05 -11.16
CA ALA A 99 -20.85 24.22 -10.28
C ALA A 99 -22.11 25.09 -10.44
#